data_AF-A0A522QCY2-F1
#
_entry.id   AF-A0A522QCY2-F1
#
_cell.length_a   1.000
_cell.length_b   1.000
_cell.length_c   1.000
_cell.angle_alpha   90.00
_cell.angle_beta   90.00
_cell.angle_gamma   90.00
#
_symmetry.space_group_name_H-M   'P 1'
#
loop_
_entity.id
_entity.type
_entity.pdbx_description
1 polymer ?
#
loop_
_entity_poly.entity_id
_entity_poly.type
_entity_poly.pdbx_seq_one_letter_code
_entity_poly.pdbx_strand_id
1 'polypeptide(L)'
;LEPLIGEVRRRPGSIGVAFDGDADRALFVDEEGHTVNGDQVLAMLASEMAREGALPGATVVATVMSNVGLERALDGLGLRLERTAVGDRYVLERMQAGRHPLGGEQSGHIIDLRRNSTGDGPMTAVSVFSMMARSGGRLADLAACVKTYPQVLVNVRTHRKDLLEHAEVRRRIAAVERALGADGRVLVRPSGTEPLLRVMVEGLDRAEVVRLAEEIASAIRAAGDGEL
;
A
#
# COMPACT_ATOMS: atom_id res chain seq x y z
N LEU A 1 0.08 -16.70 -0.54
CA LEU A 1 1.00 -16.73 -1.69
C LEU A 1 2.05 -17.85 -1.63
N GLU A 2 2.40 -18.38 -0.45
CA GLU A 2 3.51 -19.36 -0.31
C GLU A 2 3.49 -20.55 -1.29
N PRO A 3 2.34 -21.23 -1.56
CA PRO A 3 2.33 -22.33 -2.54
C PRO A 3 2.71 -21.87 -3.95
N LEU A 4 2.20 -20.70 -4.37
CA LEU A 4 2.49 -20.10 -5.68
C LEU A 4 3.97 -19.72 -5.80
N ILE A 5 4.54 -19.11 -4.76
CA ILE A 5 5.98 -18.80 -4.69
C ILE A 5 6.81 -20.07 -4.85
N GLY A 6 6.39 -21.15 -4.18
CA GLY A 6 7.03 -22.46 -4.31
C GLY A 6 7.00 -23.00 -5.74
N GLU A 7 5.87 -22.88 -6.44
CA GLU A 7 5.73 -23.31 -7.84
C GLU A 7 6.58 -22.47 -8.80
N VAL A 8 6.58 -21.14 -8.63
CA VAL A 8 7.40 -20.24 -9.45
C VAL A 8 8.88 -20.58 -9.31
N ARG A 9 9.37 -20.77 -8.09
CA ARG A 9 10.77 -21.17 -7.84
C ARG A 9 11.12 -22.55 -8.39
N ARG A 10 10.15 -23.46 -8.52
CA ARG A 10 10.34 -24.77 -9.16
C ARG A 10 10.42 -24.70 -10.69
N ARG A 11 9.90 -23.63 -11.30
CA ARG A 11 9.78 -23.48 -12.76
C ARG A 11 10.48 -22.18 -13.21
N PRO A 12 11.81 -22.20 -13.40
CA PRO A 12 12.58 -21.02 -13.76
C PRO A 12 11.97 -20.24 -14.94
N GLY A 13 11.90 -18.91 -14.81
CA GLY A 13 11.32 -18.02 -15.82
C GLY A 13 9.80 -17.95 -15.83
N SER A 14 9.11 -18.65 -14.92
CA SER A 14 7.67 -18.49 -14.72
C SER A 14 7.36 -17.27 -13.86
N ILE A 15 6.22 -16.65 -14.10
CA ILE A 15 5.60 -15.69 -13.19
C ILE A 15 4.32 -16.29 -12.61
N GLY A 16 3.95 -15.85 -11.41
CA GLY A 16 2.74 -16.28 -10.73
C GLY A 16 1.71 -15.17 -10.64
N VAL A 17 0.43 -15.54 -10.74
CA VAL A 17 -0.69 -14.69 -10.36
C VAL A 17 -1.60 -15.46 -9.41
N ALA A 18 -1.99 -14.81 -8.32
CA ALA A 18 -3.01 -15.29 -7.40
C ALA A 18 -4.21 -14.34 -7.43
N PHE A 19 -5.39 -14.93 -7.56
CA PHE A 19 -6.67 -14.26 -7.37
C PHE A 19 -7.29 -14.73 -6.04
N ASP A 20 -8.16 -13.92 -5.46
CA ASP A 20 -9.02 -14.34 -4.35
C ASP A 20 -10.34 -14.97 -4.83
N GLY A 21 -11.26 -15.23 -3.90
CA GLY A 21 -12.40 -16.14 -4.14
C GLY A 21 -13.38 -15.68 -5.21
N ASP A 22 -13.58 -14.37 -5.34
CA ASP A 22 -14.41 -13.70 -6.34
C ASP A 22 -13.59 -12.94 -7.39
N ALA A 23 -12.26 -12.98 -7.29
CA ALA A 23 -11.29 -12.47 -8.26
C ALA A 23 -11.37 -10.96 -8.51
N ASP A 24 -11.79 -10.17 -7.52
CA ASP A 24 -11.66 -8.71 -7.56
C ASP A 24 -10.22 -8.26 -7.25
N ARG A 25 -9.35 -9.16 -6.76
CA ARG A 25 -7.94 -8.89 -6.47
C ARG A 25 -6.98 -9.73 -7.30
N ALA A 26 -5.83 -9.13 -7.60
CA ALA A 26 -4.67 -9.84 -8.14
C ALA A 26 -3.40 -9.49 -7.38
N LEU A 27 -2.68 -10.52 -6.94
CA LEU A 27 -1.30 -10.41 -6.45
C LEU A 27 -0.39 -11.25 -7.34
N PHE A 28 0.83 -10.79 -7.52
CA PHE A 28 1.77 -11.40 -8.45
C PHE A 28 2.99 -11.95 -7.72
N VAL A 29 3.68 -12.86 -8.38
CA VAL A 29 4.98 -13.38 -7.98
C VAL A 29 5.91 -13.25 -9.19
N ASP A 30 7.00 -12.51 -9.03
CA ASP A 30 8.00 -12.33 -10.09
C ASP A 30 8.81 -13.60 -10.34
N GLU A 31 9.65 -13.57 -11.36
CA GLU A 31 10.47 -14.70 -11.82
C GLU A 31 11.47 -15.19 -10.75
N GLU A 32 11.83 -14.34 -9.80
CA GLU A 32 12.69 -14.62 -8.65
C GLU A 32 11.93 -15.20 -7.44
N GLY A 33 10.60 -15.22 -7.50
CA GLY A 33 9.74 -15.66 -6.42
C GLY A 33 9.51 -14.62 -5.34
N HIS A 34 9.68 -13.33 -5.64
CA HIS A 34 9.26 -12.23 -4.78
C HIS A 34 7.80 -11.86 -5.06
N THR A 35 7.10 -11.45 -4.00
CA THR A 35 5.74 -10.95 -4.12
C THR A 35 5.74 -9.56 -4.74
N VAL A 36 4.84 -9.35 -5.71
CA VAL A 36 4.51 -8.04 -6.28
C VAL A 36 3.08 -7.70 -5.88
N ASN A 37 2.92 -6.68 -5.04
CA ASN A 37 1.64 -6.30 -4.44
C ASN A 37 0.89 -5.22 -5.23
N GLY A 38 -0.30 -4.82 -4.74
CA GLY A 38 -1.13 -3.82 -5.41
C GLY A 38 -0.45 -2.45 -5.56
N ASP A 39 0.40 -2.03 -4.61
CA ASP A 39 1.12 -0.76 -4.72
C ASP A 39 2.11 -0.79 -5.91
N GLN A 40 2.86 -1.87 -6.06
CA GLN A 40 3.77 -2.05 -7.20
C GLN A 40 3.02 -2.08 -8.52
N VAL A 41 1.87 -2.77 -8.56
CA VAL A 41 1.01 -2.81 -9.75
C VAL A 41 0.46 -1.42 -10.08
N LEU A 42 0.02 -0.64 -9.09
CA LEU A 42 -0.44 0.74 -9.31
C LEU A 42 0.65 1.60 -9.94
N ALA A 43 1.89 1.55 -9.43
CA ALA A 43 2.99 2.32 -9.99
C ALA A 43 3.33 1.89 -11.43
N MET A 44 3.35 0.59 -11.70
CA MET A 44 3.59 0.05 -13.05
C MET A 44 2.54 0.55 -14.05
N LEU A 45 1.26 0.39 -13.73
CA LEU A 45 0.17 0.83 -14.59
C LEU A 45 0.14 2.36 -14.73
N ALA A 46 0.38 3.09 -13.64
CA ALA A 46 0.45 4.55 -13.67
C ALA A 46 1.58 5.06 -14.57
N SER A 47 2.76 4.42 -14.52
CA SER A 47 3.90 4.73 -15.39
C SER A 47 3.57 4.54 -16.86
N GLU A 48 2.95 3.40 -17.22
CA GLU A 48 2.51 3.15 -18.59
C GLU A 48 1.46 4.17 -19.05
N MET A 49 0.45 4.43 -18.22
CA MET A 49 -0.60 5.39 -18.53
C MET A 49 -0.06 6.82 -18.68
N ALA A 50 0.92 7.22 -17.86
CA ALA A 50 1.57 8.51 -17.97
C ALA A 50 2.32 8.64 -19.30
N ARG A 51 3.07 7.61 -19.70
CA ARG A 51 3.78 7.56 -21.00
C ARG A 51 2.82 7.65 -22.19
N GLU A 52 1.62 7.13 -22.07
CA GLU A 52 0.57 7.14 -23.10
C GLU A 52 -0.29 8.41 -23.06
N GLY A 53 -0.10 9.32 -22.09
CA GLY A 53 -0.97 10.47 -21.87
C GLY A 53 -2.38 10.11 -21.40
N ALA A 54 -2.56 8.91 -20.85
CA ALA A 54 -3.85 8.34 -20.45
C ALA A 54 -4.17 8.48 -18.95
N LEU A 55 -3.42 9.30 -18.21
CA LEU A 55 -3.59 9.56 -16.78
C LEU A 55 -3.94 11.04 -16.52
N PRO A 56 -5.17 11.49 -16.82
CA PRO A 56 -5.58 12.88 -16.63
C PRO A 56 -5.40 13.31 -15.17
N GLY A 57 -4.90 14.53 -14.99
CA GLY A 57 -4.59 15.07 -13.67
C GLY A 57 -3.32 14.52 -13.02
N ALA A 58 -2.61 13.59 -13.69
CA ALA A 58 -1.38 12.96 -13.20
C ALA A 58 -1.55 12.43 -11.77
N THR A 59 -2.65 11.73 -11.49
CA THR A 59 -3.02 11.31 -10.13
C THR A 59 -3.42 9.84 -10.08
N VAL A 60 -2.95 9.13 -9.07
CA VAL A 60 -3.39 7.79 -8.66
C VAL A 60 -4.08 7.89 -7.31
N VAL A 61 -5.19 7.16 -7.14
CA VAL A 61 -5.90 7.11 -5.85
C VAL A 61 -5.55 5.82 -5.11
N ALA A 62 -5.14 5.90 -3.86
CA ALA A 62 -4.94 4.71 -3.02
C ALA A 62 -5.37 4.97 -1.58
N THR A 63 -5.36 3.96 -0.73
CA THR A 63 -5.71 4.17 0.68
C THR A 63 -4.52 4.68 1.49
N VAL A 64 -4.79 5.16 2.70
CA VAL A 64 -3.75 5.49 3.69
C VAL A 64 -2.85 4.31 4.06
N MET A 65 -3.19 3.07 3.68
CA MET A 65 -2.37 1.87 3.94
C MET A 65 -1.29 1.64 2.89
N SER A 66 -1.42 2.22 1.69
CA SER A 66 -0.41 2.08 0.64
C SER A 66 0.94 2.60 1.10
N ASN A 67 1.99 1.82 0.80
CA ASN A 67 3.33 2.05 1.31
C ASN A 67 3.90 3.39 0.85
N VAL A 68 4.72 4.04 1.68
CA VAL A 68 5.43 5.28 1.28
C VAL A 68 6.30 5.08 0.02
N GLY A 69 6.72 3.85 -0.29
CA GLY A 69 7.40 3.51 -1.54
C GLY A 69 6.59 3.84 -2.78
N LEU A 70 5.25 3.66 -2.75
CA LEU A 70 4.37 4.02 -3.87
C LEU A 70 4.40 5.51 -4.13
N GLU A 71 4.26 6.31 -3.07
CA GLU A 71 4.25 7.78 -3.15
C GLU A 71 5.54 8.29 -3.78
N ARG A 72 6.70 7.78 -3.34
CA ARG A 72 8.00 8.14 -3.91
C ARG A 72 8.14 7.74 -5.38
N ALA A 73 7.65 6.55 -5.74
CA ALA A 73 7.70 6.08 -7.11
C ALA A 73 6.86 6.97 -8.02
N LEU A 74 5.66 7.37 -7.58
CA LEU A 74 4.79 8.28 -8.31
C LEU A 74 5.39 9.69 -8.40
N ASP A 75 5.94 10.22 -7.31
CA ASP A 75 6.63 11.52 -7.31
C ASP A 75 7.79 11.54 -8.32
N GLY A 76 8.58 10.46 -8.38
CA GLY A 76 9.67 10.31 -9.35
C GLY A 76 9.20 10.25 -10.81
N LEU A 77 7.92 9.91 -11.05
CA LEU A 77 7.27 9.94 -12.37
C LEU A 77 6.53 11.27 -12.62
N GLY A 78 6.58 12.24 -11.70
CA GLY A 78 5.80 13.47 -11.78
C GLY A 78 4.30 13.27 -11.58
N LEU A 79 3.92 12.18 -10.90
CA LEU A 79 2.55 11.82 -10.58
C LEU A 79 2.25 12.09 -9.11
N ARG A 80 0.98 12.31 -8.78
CA ARG A 80 0.49 12.57 -7.43
C ARG A 80 -0.23 11.34 -6.89
N LEU A 81 -0.05 11.08 -5.60
CA LEU A 81 -0.84 10.10 -4.87
C LEU A 81 -1.93 10.81 -4.05
N GLU A 82 -3.20 10.48 -4.30
CA GLU A 82 -4.30 10.89 -3.44
C GLU A 82 -4.70 9.76 -2.51
N ARG A 83 -4.65 10.02 -1.21
CA ARG A 83 -4.91 9.02 -0.17
C ARG A 83 -6.35 9.11 0.36
N THR A 84 -7.01 7.97 0.48
CA THR A 84 -8.37 7.83 1.02
C THR A 84 -8.39 6.98 2.30
N ALA A 85 -9.52 6.98 3.01
CA ALA A 85 -9.75 6.01 4.07
C ALA A 85 -9.72 4.57 3.52
N VAL A 86 -9.46 3.60 4.39
CA VAL A 86 -9.37 2.18 3.99
C VAL A 86 -10.73 1.67 3.51
N GLY A 87 -10.74 0.99 2.37
CA GLY A 87 -11.94 0.48 1.71
C GLY A 87 -12.04 0.92 0.25
N ASP A 88 -12.27 -0.05 -0.63
CA ASP A 88 -12.56 0.09 -2.06
C ASP A 88 -13.57 1.21 -2.39
N ARG A 89 -14.64 1.33 -1.60
CA ARG A 89 -15.66 2.37 -1.75
C ARG A 89 -15.06 3.77 -1.74
N TYR A 90 -14.17 4.07 -0.79
CA TYR A 90 -13.58 5.40 -0.66
C TYR A 90 -12.61 5.70 -1.81
N VAL A 91 -11.90 4.67 -2.27
CA VAL A 91 -11.05 4.76 -3.47
C VAL A 91 -11.92 5.11 -4.68
N LEU A 92 -12.97 4.35 -4.95
CA LEU A 92 -13.86 4.56 -6.10
C LEU A 92 -14.56 5.93 -6.05
N GLU A 93 -15.12 6.32 -4.89
CA GLU A 93 -15.75 7.63 -4.69
C GLU A 93 -14.77 8.78 -5.01
N ARG A 94 -13.52 8.67 -4.54
CA ARG A 94 -12.50 9.70 -4.80
C ARG A 94 -12.08 9.71 -6.26
N MET A 95 -11.90 8.55 -6.88
CA MET A 95 -11.61 8.41 -8.30
C MET A 95 -12.69 9.09 -9.16
N GLN A 96 -13.96 8.83 -8.86
CA GLN A 96 -15.09 9.45 -9.56
C GLN A 96 -15.14 10.96 -9.36
N ALA A 97 -14.97 11.44 -8.13
CA ALA A 97 -14.98 12.86 -7.81
C ALA A 97 -13.83 13.62 -8.49
N GLY A 98 -12.64 13.02 -8.56
CA GLY A 98 -11.44 13.58 -9.20
C GLY A 98 -11.30 13.27 -10.69
N ARG A 99 -12.17 12.42 -11.26
CA ARG A 99 -12.05 11.86 -12.62
C ARG A 99 -10.71 11.16 -12.86
N HIS A 100 -10.19 10.48 -11.84
CA HIS A 100 -8.94 9.73 -11.91
C HIS A 100 -9.23 8.31 -12.41
N PRO A 101 -8.57 7.84 -13.48
CA PRO A 101 -8.89 6.55 -14.07
C PRO A 101 -8.30 5.37 -13.29
N LEU A 102 -7.27 5.59 -12.47
CA LEU A 102 -6.52 4.54 -11.80
C LEU A 102 -6.52 4.74 -10.29
N GLY A 103 -6.83 3.66 -9.57
CA GLY A 103 -6.68 3.60 -8.13
C GLY A 103 -6.80 2.19 -7.59
N GLY A 104 -6.56 2.00 -6.30
CA GLY A 104 -6.66 0.69 -5.69
C GLY A 104 -6.11 0.59 -4.28
N GLU A 105 -5.90 -0.65 -3.87
CA GLU A 105 -5.38 -1.00 -2.56
C GLU A 105 -4.16 -1.92 -2.68
N GLN A 106 -3.26 -1.84 -1.68
CA GLN A 106 -2.09 -2.72 -1.57
C GLN A 106 -2.44 -4.22 -1.61
N SER A 107 -3.66 -4.58 -1.22
CA SER A 107 -4.21 -5.94 -1.25
C SER A 107 -4.32 -6.54 -2.64
N GLY A 108 -4.22 -5.74 -3.71
CA GLY A 108 -4.38 -6.16 -5.09
C GLY A 108 -5.75 -5.86 -5.69
N HIS A 109 -6.64 -5.18 -4.95
CA HIS A 109 -7.89 -4.63 -5.49
C HIS A 109 -7.57 -3.39 -6.32
N ILE A 110 -7.42 -3.54 -7.63
CA ILE A 110 -7.03 -2.48 -8.56
C ILE A 110 -8.20 -2.11 -9.47
N ILE A 111 -8.50 -0.82 -9.56
CA ILE A 111 -9.57 -0.25 -10.36
C ILE A 111 -8.96 0.55 -11.51
N ASP A 112 -9.21 0.11 -12.74
CA ASP A 112 -8.99 0.91 -13.97
C ASP A 112 -10.37 1.27 -14.56
N LEU A 113 -10.83 2.50 -14.32
CA LEU A 113 -12.14 3.00 -14.78
C LEU A 113 -12.26 3.11 -16.30
N ARG A 114 -11.17 2.93 -17.04
CA ARG A 114 -11.23 2.82 -18.51
C ARG A 114 -11.73 1.43 -18.95
N ARG A 115 -11.71 0.44 -18.06
CA ARG A 115 -11.98 -0.98 -18.37
C ARG A 115 -13.12 -1.55 -17.55
N ASN A 116 -13.21 -1.22 -16.26
CA ASN A 116 -14.25 -1.74 -15.38
C ASN A 116 -14.68 -0.69 -14.34
N SER A 117 -15.83 -0.90 -13.70
CA SER A 117 -16.39 0.01 -12.68
C SER A 117 -16.02 -0.37 -11.24
N THR A 118 -15.28 -1.47 -11.06
CA THR A 118 -14.86 -2.04 -9.78
C THR A 118 -13.49 -2.70 -9.92
N GLY A 119 -12.92 -3.21 -8.83
CA GLY A 119 -11.71 -4.01 -8.85
C GLY A 119 -11.87 -5.28 -9.68
N ASP A 120 -10.88 -5.56 -10.52
CA ASP A 120 -10.90 -6.69 -11.45
C ASP A 120 -9.51 -7.32 -11.53
N GLY A 121 -9.31 -8.41 -10.79
CA GLY A 121 -8.06 -9.14 -10.73
C GLY A 121 -7.61 -9.65 -12.10
N PRO A 122 -8.43 -10.42 -12.84
CA PRO A 122 -8.09 -10.91 -14.17
C PRO A 122 -7.73 -9.78 -15.16
N MET A 123 -8.47 -8.68 -15.18
CA MET A 123 -8.16 -7.53 -16.04
C MET A 123 -6.86 -6.84 -15.63
N THR A 124 -6.58 -6.78 -14.33
CA THR A 124 -5.31 -6.31 -13.80
C THR A 124 -4.16 -7.20 -14.27
N ALA A 125 -4.31 -8.52 -14.20
CA ALA A 125 -3.34 -9.48 -14.69
C ALA A 125 -3.07 -9.34 -16.20
N VAL A 126 -4.13 -9.23 -17.02
CA VAL A 126 -4.00 -8.98 -18.45
C VAL A 126 -3.26 -7.66 -18.71
N SER A 127 -3.53 -6.61 -17.94
CA SER A 127 -2.85 -5.31 -18.10
C SER A 127 -1.35 -5.43 -17.80
N VAL A 128 -0.98 -6.10 -16.71
CA VAL A 128 0.42 -6.35 -16.35
C VAL A 128 1.13 -7.20 -17.40
N PHE A 129 0.54 -8.32 -17.83
CA PHE A 129 1.14 -9.18 -18.85
C PHE A 129 1.26 -8.48 -20.21
N SER A 130 0.29 -7.62 -20.55
CA SER A 130 0.36 -6.82 -21.77
C SER A 130 1.50 -5.80 -21.70
N MET A 131 1.74 -5.18 -20.53
CA MET A 131 2.87 -4.29 -20.29
C MET A 131 4.21 -5.04 -20.43
N MET A 132 4.33 -6.24 -19.86
CA MET A 132 5.50 -7.11 -20.03
C MET A 132 5.73 -7.45 -21.50
N ALA A 133 4.69 -7.89 -22.20
CA ALA A 133 4.78 -8.26 -23.62
C ALA A 133 5.18 -7.07 -24.51
N ARG A 134 4.66 -5.86 -24.24
CA ARG A 134 5.03 -4.65 -24.99
C ARG A 134 6.46 -4.18 -24.71
N SER A 135 6.90 -4.23 -23.46
CA SER A 135 8.22 -3.76 -23.05
C SER A 135 9.33 -4.76 -23.30
N GLY A 136 9.00 -6.06 -23.40
CA GLY A 136 9.96 -7.15 -23.33
C GLY A 136 10.63 -7.30 -21.97
N GLY A 137 10.15 -6.56 -20.95
CA GLY A 137 10.73 -6.53 -19.60
C GLY A 137 10.22 -7.65 -18.70
N ARG A 138 11.04 -8.01 -17.71
CA ARG A 138 10.71 -8.98 -16.66
C ARG A 138 9.82 -8.33 -15.61
N LEU A 139 8.97 -9.12 -14.94
CA LEU A 139 8.07 -8.57 -13.93
C LEU A 139 8.86 -7.94 -12.77
N ALA A 140 9.96 -8.58 -12.34
CA ALA A 140 10.84 -8.04 -11.31
C ALA A 140 11.38 -6.63 -11.66
N ASP A 141 11.79 -6.42 -12.91
CA ASP A 141 12.35 -5.13 -13.36
C ASP A 141 11.27 -4.04 -13.39
N LEU A 142 10.06 -4.39 -13.84
CA LEU A 142 8.93 -3.46 -13.90
C LEU A 142 8.45 -3.09 -12.49
N ALA A 143 8.39 -4.06 -11.58
CA ALA A 143 7.93 -3.87 -10.21
C ALA A 143 8.97 -3.17 -9.31
N ALA A 144 10.25 -3.19 -9.69
CA ALA A 144 11.34 -2.54 -8.95
C ALA A 144 11.24 -1.01 -8.91
N CYS A 145 10.35 -0.39 -9.71
CA CYS A 145 10.09 1.05 -9.63
C CYS A 145 9.57 1.49 -8.26
N VAL A 146 8.96 0.58 -7.50
CA VAL A 146 8.56 0.81 -6.11
C VAL A 146 9.51 0.07 -5.18
N LYS A 147 10.34 0.84 -4.47
CA LYS A 147 11.07 0.32 -3.32
C LYS A 147 10.10 0.19 -2.15
N THR A 148 9.73 -1.02 -1.77
CA THR A 148 8.88 -1.25 -0.59
C THR A 148 9.65 -0.98 0.69
N TYR A 149 9.11 -0.09 1.52
CA TYR A 149 9.68 0.25 2.83
C TYR A 149 9.16 -0.75 3.86
N PRO A 150 10.00 -1.21 4.81
CA PRO A 150 9.52 -1.86 6.02
C PRO A 150 8.31 -1.12 6.61
N GLN A 151 7.18 -1.81 6.71
CA GLN A 151 5.94 -1.32 7.30
C GLN A 151 5.58 -2.27 8.44
N VAL A 152 5.43 -1.72 9.64
CA VAL A 152 5.05 -2.46 10.85
C VAL A 152 3.71 -1.95 11.34
N LEU A 153 2.81 -2.88 11.66
CA LEU A 153 1.49 -2.60 12.19
C LEU A 153 1.34 -3.24 13.58
N VAL A 154 1.24 -2.42 14.61
CA VAL A 154 0.99 -2.85 15.99
C VAL A 154 -0.46 -2.54 16.36
N ASN A 155 -1.16 -3.55 16.86
CA ASN A 155 -2.54 -3.41 17.32
C ASN A 155 -2.56 -3.26 18.84
N VAL A 156 -3.12 -2.16 19.34
CA VAL A 156 -3.30 -1.90 20.77
C VAL A 156 -4.78 -2.02 21.11
N ARG A 157 -5.16 -3.07 21.85
CA ARG A 157 -6.56 -3.30 22.27
C ARG A 157 -6.99 -2.22 23.25
N THR A 158 -8.07 -1.51 22.95
CA THR A 158 -8.65 -0.48 23.80
C THR A 158 -10.01 -0.04 23.25
N HIS A 159 -10.94 0.30 24.13
CA HIS A 159 -12.20 0.97 23.75
C HIS A 159 -12.06 2.50 23.71
N ARG A 160 -10.95 3.03 24.22
CA ARG A 160 -10.70 4.46 24.39
C ARG A 160 -10.03 5.06 23.16
N LYS A 161 -10.84 5.65 22.27
CA LYS A 161 -10.35 6.36 21.08
C LYS A 161 -9.76 7.73 21.41
N ASP A 162 -10.17 8.31 22.53
CA ASP A 162 -9.68 9.57 23.09
C ASP A 162 -8.20 9.53 23.48
N LEU A 163 -7.60 8.34 23.62
CA LEU A 163 -6.16 8.19 23.88
C LEU A 163 -5.28 8.81 22.79
N LEU A 164 -5.79 8.99 21.56
CA LEU A 164 -5.07 9.69 20.50
C LEU A 164 -4.90 11.19 20.79
N GLU A 165 -5.77 11.77 21.61
CA GLU A 165 -5.70 13.16 22.04
C GLU A 165 -4.85 13.34 23.31
N HIS A 166 -4.44 12.24 23.96
CA HIS A 166 -3.62 12.28 25.16
C HIS A 166 -2.27 12.96 24.88
N ALA A 167 -1.91 13.93 25.72
CA ALA A 167 -0.73 14.78 25.49
C ALA A 167 0.55 13.95 25.30
N GLU A 168 0.73 12.91 26.12
CA GLU A 168 1.91 12.04 26.01
C GLU A 168 1.93 11.20 24.72
N VAL A 169 0.78 10.68 24.30
CA VAL A 169 0.66 9.89 23.07
C VAL A 169 0.98 10.77 21.86
N ARG A 170 0.42 11.98 21.81
CA ARG A 170 0.72 12.96 20.75
C ARG A 170 2.18 13.36 20.73
N ARG A 171 2.78 13.59 21.91
CA ARG A 171 4.22 13.89 22.04
C ARG A 171 5.06 12.75 21.49
N ARG A 172 4.71 11.50 21.78
CA ARG A 172 5.42 10.32 21.29
C ARG A 172 5.30 10.17 19.78
N ILE A 173 4.09 10.32 19.23
CA ILE A 173 3.86 10.29 17.77
C ILE A 173 4.74 11.34 17.08
N ALA A 174 4.71 12.59 17.54
CA ALA A 174 5.51 13.67 16.96
C ALA A 174 7.03 13.47 17.13
N ALA A 175 7.48 12.74 18.16
CA ALA A 175 8.88 12.36 18.29
C ALA A 175 9.29 11.31 17.26
N VAL A 176 8.45 10.29 17.05
CA VAL A 176 8.68 9.25 16.04
C VAL A 176 8.65 9.83 14.62
N GLU A 177 7.68 10.71 14.31
CA GLU A 177 7.61 11.38 13.00
C GLU A 177 8.90 12.18 12.72
N ARG A 178 9.44 12.88 13.72
CA ARG A 178 10.72 13.60 13.57
C ARG A 178 11.91 12.66 13.40
N ALA A 179 11.91 11.50 14.06
CA ALA A 179 12.98 10.51 13.91
C ALA A 179 12.99 9.89 12.50
N LEU A 180 11.82 9.60 11.94
CA LEU A 180 11.68 9.06 10.59
C LEU A 180 11.99 10.10 9.49
N GLY A 181 11.74 11.38 9.77
CA GLY A 181 12.00 12.47 8.83
C GLY A 181 11.24 12.29 7.52
N ALA A 182 11.90 12.60 6.40
CA ALA A 182 11.34 12.38 5.06
C ALA A 182 11.35 10.90 4.63
N ASP A 183 12.02 10.03 5.39
CA ASP A 183 12.29 8.63 5.02
C ASP A 183 11.31 7.61 5.61
N GLY A 184 10.28 8.09 6.32
CA GLY A 184 9.27 7.23 6.90
C GLY A 184 7.96 7.95 7.17
N ARG A 185 7.02 7.21 7.77
CA ARG A 185 5.67 7.70 8.02
C ARG A 185 5.07 7.02 9.25
N VAL A 186 4.27 7.77 10.00
CA VAL A 186 3.43 7.25 11.08
C VAL A 186 1.97 7.39 10.68
N LEU A 187 1.16 6.36 10.97
CA LEU A 187 -0.29 6.41 10.89
C LEU A 187 -0.87 5.72 12.12
N VAL A 188 -1.50 6.50 12.99
CA VAL A 188 -2.26 5.98 14.12
C VAL A 188 -3.75 6.20 13.87
N ARG A 189 -4.55 5.14 13.92
CA ARG A 189 -6.00 5.23 13.69
C ARG A 189 -6.79 4.22 14.51
N PRO A 190 -8.05 4.52 14.86
CA PRO A 190 -8.95 3.50 15.40
C PRO A 190 -9.32 2.46 14.33
N SER A 191 -9.54 1.22 14.78
CA SER A 191 -10.23 0.22 13.96
C SER A 191 -11.73 0.55 13.91
N GLY A 192 -12.34 0.33 12.74
CA GLY A 192 -13.78 0.51 12.54
C GLY A 192 -14.60 -0.70 13.03
N THR A 193 -13.98 -1.88 13.07
CA THR A 193 -14.65 -3.17 13.34
C THR A 193 -14.22 -3.79 14.66
N GLU A 194 -13.09 -3.37 15.23
CA GLU A 194 -12.50 -3.97 16.43
C GLU A 194 -12.24 -2.91 17.51
N PRO A 195 -12.29 -3.25 18.81
CA PRO A 195 -11.96 -2.34 19.90
C PRO A 195 -10.43 -2.22 20.05
N LEU A 196 -9.78 -1.61 19.06
CA LEU A 196 -8.35 -1.38 19.06
C LEU A 196 -7.95 -0.11 18.31
N LEU A 197 -6.77 0.41 18.68
CA LEU A 197 -6.01 1.39 17.92
C LEU A 197 -4.94 0.67 17.10
N ARG A 198 -4.78 1.08 15.84
CA ARG A 198 -3.78 0.58 14.90
C ARG A 198 -2.65 1.61 14.81
N VAL A 199 -1.44 1.19 15.18
CA VAL A 199 -0.22 1.99 15.05
C VAL A 199 0.57 1.41 13.89
N MET A 200 0.64 2.15 12.79
CA MET A 200 1.44 1.79 11.63
C MET A 200 2.65 2.73 11.55
N VAL A 201 3.83 2.15 11.39
CA VAL A 201 5.07 2.89 11.16
C VAL A 201 5.78 2.32 9.95
N GLU A 202 6.32 3.20 9.13
CA GLU A 202 7.08 2.90 7.92
C GLU A 202 8.42 3.62 7.95
N GLY A 203 9.47 2.99 7.42
CA GLY A 203 10.82 3.58 7.39
C GLY A 203 11.84 2.67 6.70
N LEU A 204 13.08 3.13 6.57
CA LEU A 204 14.14 2.43 5.83
C LEU A 204 14.68 1.20 6.56
N ASP A 205 14.84 1.28 7.88
CA ASP A 205 15.39 0.19 8.69
C ASP A 205 14.28 -0.53 9.47
N ARG A 206 14.19 -1.85 9.27
CA ARG A 206 13.12 -2.64 9.89
C ARG A 206 13.23 -2.69 11.41
N ALA A 207 14.43 -2.79 11.97
CA ALA A 207 14.62 -2.89 13.41
C ALA A 207 14.23 -1.59 14.11
N GLU A 208 14.59 -0.46 13.51
CA GLU A 208 14.18 0.86 13.95
C GLU A 208 12.67 1.05 13.84
N VAL A 209 12.05 0.70 12.71
CA VAL A 209 10.59 0.82 12.52
C VAL A 209 9.82 0.01 13.56
N VAL A 210 10.25 -1.22 13.87
CA VAL A 210 9.65 -2.03 14.94
C VAL A 210 9.75 -1.32 16.28
N ARG A 211 10.95 -0.85 16.63
CA ARG A 211 11.21 -0.15 17.88
C ARG A 211 10.33 1.10 18.03
N LEU A 212 10.24 1.92 16.99
CA LEU A 212 9.44 3.14 16.96
C LEU A 212 7.93 2.88 17.02
N ALA A 213 7.44 1.84 16.35
CA ALA A 213 6.04 1.43 16.45
C ALA A 213 5.68 1.01 17.88
N GLU A 214 6.56 0.25 18.54
CA GLU A 214 6.35 -0.18 19.92
C GLU A 214 6.46 0.95 20.94
N GLU A 215 7.26 1.99 20.67
CA GLU A 215 7.28 3.19 21.51
C GLU A 215 5.91 3.88 21.56
N ILE A 216 5.29 4.08 20.39
CA ILE A 216 3.93 4.67 20.32
C ILE A 216 2.92 3.73 20.97
N ALA A 217 3.00 2.43 20.67
CA ALA A 217 2.07 1.46 21.22
C ALA A 217 2.14 1.37 22.75
N SER A 218 3.35 1.45 23.32
CA SER A 218 3.57 1.47 24.76
C SER A 218 3.03 2.74 25.42
N ALA A 219 3.22 3.90 24.79
CA ALA A 219 2.62 5.15 25.28
C ALA A 219 1.08 5.09 25.30
N ILE A 220 0.47 4.47 24.28
CA ILE A 220 -0.99 4.27 24.25
C ILE A 220 -1.44 3.32 25.36
N ARG A 221 -0.72 2.21 25.61
CA ARG A 221 -1.02 1.27 26.68
C ARG A 221 -0.97 1.95 28.06
N ALA A 222 0.13 2.62 28.37
CA ALA A 222 0.32 3.31 29.64
C ALA A 222 -0.73 4.42 29.88
N ALA A 223 -1.11 5.16 28.83
CA ALA A 223 -2.17 6.18 28.94
C ALA A 223 -3.56 5.55 29.15
N GLY A 224 -3.78 4.34 28.61
CA GLY A 224 -4.99 3.56 28.83
C GLY A 224 -5.11 3.04 30.27
N ASP A 225 -3.99 2.61 30.85
CA ASP A 225 -3.89 2.04 32.20
C ASP A 225 -3.82 3.12 33.31
N GLY A 226 -3.63 4.40 32.93
CA GLY A 226 -3.55 5.53 33.87
C GLY A 226 -2.16 5.74 34.48
N GLU A 227 -1.12 5.26 33.80
CA GLU A 227 0.28 5.28 34.25
C GLU A 227 1.08 6.50 33.75
N LEU A 228 0.43 7.47 33.09
CA LEU A 228 1.03 8.66 32.47
C LEU A 228 0.37 9.97 32.89
#